data_AF-A0A536Z085-F1
#
_entry.id   AF-A0A536Z085-F1
#
_cell.length_a   1.000
_cell.length_b   1.000
_cell.length_c   1.000
_cell.angle_alpha   90.00
_cell.angle_beta   90.00
_cell.angle_gamma   90.00
#
_symmetry.space_group_name_H-M   'P 1'
#
loop_
_entity.id
_entity.type
_entity.pdbx_description
1 polymer ?
#
loop_
_entity_poly.entity_id
_entity_poly.type
_entity_poly.pdbx_seq_one_letter_code
_entity_poly.pdbx_strand_id
1 'polypeptide(L)'
;MSRPRRLVVGNALAGVASFAVVAIALLPVLWGLSTSLKPASQILTFPPKWLPDPPTLTSYVQVWEQSNLPIYFRNSVIVTLAALVVALIVAVHCAYAMARFRFAGKNLVLVALLATSMIPGIAILVPLYDL
;
A
#
# COMPACT_ATOMS: atom_id res chain seq x y z
N MET A 1 -25.05 -14.60 -30.12
CA MET A 1 -25.31 -13.35 -29.35
C MET A 1 -24.34 -12.26 -29.81
N SER A 2 -24.70 -11.48 -30.84
CA SER A 2 -23.87 -10.41 -31.39
C SER A 2 -24.06 -9.12 -30.59
N ARG A 3 -23.08 -8.74 -29.76
CA ARG A 3 -23.11 -7.48 -28.99
C ARG A 3 -23.10 -6.28 -29.95
N PRO A 4 -23.94 -5.25 -29.75
CA PRO A 4 -24.04 -4.11 -30.65
C PRO A 4 -22.74 -3.30 -30.73
N ARG A 5 -22.33 -2.88 -31.93
CA ARG A 5 -21.06 -2.18 -32.25
C ARG A 5 -20.78 -0.94 -31.37
N ARG A 6 -21.81 -0.22 -30.88
CA ARG A 6 -21.65 0.92 -29.95
C ARG A 6 -21.04 0.54 -28.60
N LEU A 7 -21.32 -0.67 -28.09
CA LEU A 7 -20.74 -1.17 -26.85
C LEU A 7 -19.26 -1.59 -27.03
N VAL A 8 -18.87 -2.02 -28.23
CA VAL A 8 -17.49 -2.42 -28.53
C VAL A 8 -16.56 -1.20 -28.58
N VAL A 9 -17.00 -0.10 -29.20
CA VAL A 9 -16.24 1.16 -29.25
C VAL A 9 -16.14 1.80 -27.86
N GLY A 10 -17.23 1.78 -27.08
CA GLY A 10 -17.22 2.25 -25.69
C GLY A 10 -16.25 1.46 -24.80
N ASN A 11 -16.20 0.14 -24.95
CA ASN A 11 -15.27 -0.71 -24.20
C ASN A 11 -13.82 -0.53 -24.66
N ALA A 12 -13.57 -0.28 -25.95
CA ALA A 12 -12.24 0.00 -26.46
C ALA A 12 -11.69 1.33 -25.91
N LEU A 13 -12.52 2.38 -25.88
CA LEU A 13 -12.16 3.67 -25.29
C LEU A 13 -11.92 3.57 -23.78
N ALA A 14 -12.78 2.83 -23.07
CA ALA A 14 -12.59 2.56 -21.64
C ALA A 14 -11.27 1.79 -21.40
N GLY A 15 -10.95 0.80 -22.23
CA GLY A 15 -9.71 0.05 -22.14
C GLY A 15 -8.46 0.91 -22.34
N VAL A 16 -8.46 1.77 -23.36
CA VAL A 16 -7.34 2.71 -23.61
C VAL A 16 -7.20 3.71 -22.47
N ALA A 17 -8.31 4.24 -21.95
CA ALA A 17 -8.30 5.15 -20.81
C ALA A 17 -7.77 4.47 -19.54
N SER A 18 -8.21 3.25 -19.23
CA SER A 18 -7.69 2.47 -18.10
C SER A 18 -6.19 2.19 -18.25
N PHE A 19 -5.73 1.85 -19.46
CA PHE A 19 -4.31 1.64 -19.71
C PHE A 19 -3.48 2.91 -19.47
N ALA A 20 -3.97 4.07 -19.96
CA ALA A 20 -3.31 5.35 -19.74
C ALA A 20 -3.20 5.71 -18.24
N VAL A 21 -4.27 5.47 -17.46
CA VAL A 21 -4.26 5.70 -16.01
C VAL A 21 -3.23 4.80 -15.32
N VAL A 22 -3.18 3.51 -15.67
CA VAL A 22 -2.19 2.57 -15.12
C VAL A 22 -0.77 3.00 -15.49
N ALA A 23 -0.54 3.38 -16.75
CA ALA A 23 0.78 3.84 -17.18
C ALA A 23 1.26 5.06 -16.37
N ILE A 24 0.39 6.06 -16.17
CA ILE A 24 0.71 7.25 -15.38
C ILE A 24 0.94 6.90 -13.91
N ALA A 25 0.11 6.03 -13.33
CA ALA A 25 0.25 5.59 -11.94
C ALA A 25 1.55 4.79 -11.69
N LEU A 26 2.04 4.07 -12.70
CA LEU A 26 3.29 3.29 -12.60
C LEU A 26 4.55 4.12 -12.78
N LEU A 27 4.49 5.31 -13.41
CA LEU A 27 5.66 6.17 -13.61
C LEU A 27 6.49 6.40 -12.34
N PRO A 28 5.94 6.86 -11.20
CA PRO A 28 6.73 7.09 -9.99
C PRO A 28 7.32 5.79 -9.43
N VAL A 29 6.63 4.66 -9.55
CA VAL A 29 7.10 3.34 -9.10
C VAL A 29 8.30 2.89 -9.95
N LEU A 30 8.19 3.01 -11.27
CA LEU A 30 9.25 2.68 -12.21
C LEU A 30 10.46 3.61 -12.03
N TRP A 31 10.23 4.88 -11.74
CA TRP A 31 11.30 5.83 -11.44
C TRP A 31 12.01 5.52 -10.12
N GLY A 32 11.27 5.12 -9.08
CA GLY A 32 11.82 4.64 -7.82
C GLY A 32 12.69 3.39 -8.03
N LEU A 33 12.20 2.42 -8.80
CA LEU A 33 12.94 1.20 -9.15
C LEU A 33 14.20 1.49 -9.97
N SER A 34 14.11 2.39 -10.95
CA SER A 34 15.29 2.84 -11.70
C SER A 34 16.32 3.47 -10.77
N THR A 35 15.87 4.28 -9.82
CA THR A 35 16.75 5.00 -8.90
C THR A 35 17.39 4.07 -7.86
N SER A 36 16.71 3.02 -7.42
CA SER A 36 17.29 2.02 -6.52
C SER A 36 18.40 1.18 -7.16
N LEU A 37 18.47 1.14 -8.49
CA LEU A 37 19.51 0.44 -9.26
C LEU A 37 20.64 1.37 -9.72
N LYS A 38 20.55 2.67 -9.47
CA LYS A 38 21.61 3.64 -9.83
C LYS A 38 22.73 3.63 -8.80
N PRO A 39 23.99 3.80 -9.22
CA PRO A 39 25.05 4.11 -8.28
C PRO A 39 24.80 5.48 -7.63
N ALA A 40 25.26 5.66 -6.38
CA ALA A 40 25.01 6.87 -5.59
C ALA A 40 25.44 8.17 -6.30
N SER A 41 26.46 8.10 -7.15
CA SER A 41 26.96 9.22 -7.95
C SER A 41 25.97 9.72 -9.00
N GLN A 42 24.98 8.92 -9.42
CA GLN A 42 24.02 9.26 -10.48
C GLN A 42 22.65 9.70 -9.96
N ILE A 43 22.41 9.62 -8.66
CA ILE A 43 21.13 9.99 -8.05
C ILE A 43 20.93 11.51 -8.11
N LEU A 44 22.01 12.29 -7.95
CA LEU A 44 21.99 13.75 -7.88
C LEU A 44 22.54 14.45 -9.14
N THR A 45 22.75 13.72 -10.24
CA THR A 45 23.28 14.32 -11.48
C THR A 45 22.21 15.07 -12.26
N PHE A 46 22.59 16.21 -12.84
CA PHE A 46 21.78 17.00 -13.77
C PHE A 46 22.35 16.89 -15.19
N PRO A 47 21.54 16.56 -16.21
CA PRO A 47 20.11 16.21 -16.16
C PRO A 47 19.85 14.85 -15.47
N PRO A 48 18.68 14.64 -14.83
CA PRO A 48 18.34 13.37 -14.19
C PRO A 48 18.36 12.22 -15.19
N LYS A 49 19.17 11.19 -14.92
CA LYS A 49 19.16 9.97 -15.72
C LYS A 49 17.89 9.17 -15.42
N TRP A 50 17.11 8.85 -16.45
CA TRP A 50 15.88 8.05 -16.30
C TRP A 50 16.16 6.56 -16.13
N LEU A 51 17.23 6.06 -16.75
CA LEU A 51 17.69 4.67 -16.68
C LEU A 51 19.04 4.59 -15.99
N PRO A 52 19.32 3.52 -15.22
CA PRO A 52 20.61 3.32 -14.59
C PRO A 52 21.66 2.92 -15.62
N ASP A 53 22.88 3.45 -15.50
CA ASP A 53 23.96 3.21 -16.45
C ASP A 53 25.34 3.31 -15.77
N PRO A 54 25.94 2.21 -15.29
CA PRO A 54 25.45 0.83 -15.34
C PRO A 54 24.39 0.54 -14.25
N PRO A 55 23.48 -0.43 -14.47
CA PRO A 55 22.65 -0.98 -13.40
C PRO A 55 23.51 -1.69 -12.35
N THR A 56 23.31 -1.38 -11.08
CA THR A 56 24.08 -1.95 -9.96
C THR A 56 23.17 -2.39 -8.81
N LEU A 57 23.58 -3.41 -8.08
CA LEU A 57 22.93 -3.87 -6.85
C LEU A 57 23.68 -3.43 -5.58
N THR A 58 24.70 -2.58 -5.73
CA THR A 58 25.58 -2.17 -4.63
C THR A 58 24.81 -1.51 -3.49
N SER A 59 23.81 -0.68 -3.80
CA SER A 59 22.94 -0.07 -2.79
C SER A 59 22.16 -1.10 -1.97
N TYR A 60 21.71 -2.21 -2.59
CA TYR A 60 21.03 -3.28 -1.87
C TYR A 60 21.97 -4.04 -0.94
N VAL A 61 23.19 -4.38 -1.41
CA VAL A 61 24.20 -5.06 -0.58
C VAL A 61 24.63 -4.16 0.59
N GLN A 62 24.90 -2.89 0.34
CA GLN A 62 25.25 -1.92 1.39
C GLN A 62 24.15 -1.80 2.44
N VAL A 63 22.89 -1.70 2.02
CA VAL A 63 21.77 -1.62 2.97
C VAL A 63 21.59 -2.92 3.75
N TRP A 64 21.86 -4.07 3.13
CA TRP A 64 21.70 -5.37 3.80
C TRP A 64 22.84 -5.69 4.78
N GLU A 65 24.08 -5.33 4.45
CA GLU A 65 25.26 -5.68 5.25
C GLU A 65 25.73 -4.56 6.18
N GLN A 66 25.56 -3.31 5.77
CA GLN A 66 26.15 -2.14 6.44
C GLN A 66 25.11 -1.29 7.17
N SER A 67 23.84 -1.70 7.18
CA SER A 67 22.77 -0.97 7.86
C SER A 67 21.92 -1.88 8.75
N ASN A 68 21.17 -1.26 9.68
CA ASN A 68 20.22 -1.97 10.54
C ASN A 68 18.90 -2.34 9.83
N LEU A 69 18.78 -2.09 8.52
CA LEU A 69 17.54 -2.36 7.78
C LEU A 69 17.05 -3.82 7.92
N PRO A 70 17.89 -4.87 7.89
CA PRO A 70 17.40 -6.24 8.06
C PRO A 70 16.70 -6.46 9.42
N ILE A 71 17.21 -5.82 10.47
CA ILE A 71 16.61 -5.89 11.81
C ILE A 71 15.28 -5.15 11.82
N TYR A 72 15.22 -3.94 11.27
CA TYR A 72 13.98 -3.17 11.18
C TYR A 72 12.92 -3.89 10.34
N PHE A 73 13.32 -4.44 9.19
CA PHE A 73 12.46 -5.23 8.33
C PHE A 73 11.89 -6.44 9.07
N ARG A 74 12.75 -7.21 9.76
CA ARG A 74 12.30 -8.36 10.57
C ARG A 74 11.32 -7.93 11.66
N ASN A 75 11.61 -6.86 12.39
CA ASN A 75 10.73 -6.35 13.44
C ASN A 75 9.38 -5.92 12.87
N SER A 76 9.36 -5.19 11.74
CA SER A 76 8.12 -4.79 11.06
C SER A 76 7.31 -5.99 10.60
N VAL A 77 7.95 -7.02 10.03
CA VAL A 77 7.27 -8.26 9.61
C VAL A 77 6.63 -8.96 10.82
N ILE A 78 7.39 -9.14 11.90
CA ILE A 78 6.89 -9.82 13.11
C ILE A 78 5.72 -9.04 13.71
N VAL A 79 5.87 -7.73 13.91
CA VAL A 79 4.83 -6.89 14.51
C VAL A 79 3.59 -6.84 13.63
N THR A 80 3.74 -6.68 12.32
CA THR A 80 2.62 -6.62 11.38
C THR A 80 1.86 -7.94 11.34
N LEU A 81 2.56 -9.09 11.27
CA LEU A 81 1.92 -10.40 11.25
C LEU A 81 1.24 -10.72 12.58
N ALA A 82 1.87 -10.42 13.71
CA ALA A 82 1.26 -10.61 15.02
C ALA A 82 -0.01 -9.76 15.17
N ALA A 83 0.06 -8.47 14.82
CA ALA A 83 -1.08 -7.57 14.85
C ALA A 83 -2.18 -8.04 13.89
N LEU A 84 -1.83 -8.50 12.68
CA LEU A 84 -2.78 -9.03 11.70
C LEU A 84 -3.53 -10.25 12.26
N VAL A 85 -2.83 -11.20 12.87
CA VAL A 85 -3.46 -12.41 13.44
C VAL A 85 -4.44 -12.03 14.54
N VAL A 86 -4.04 -11.18 15.49
CA VAL A 86 -4.91 -10.73 16.58
C VAL A 86 -6.11 -9.96 16.04
N ALA A 87 -5.88 -9.04 15.09
CA ALA A 87 -6.93 -8.25 14.47
C ALA A 87 -7.92 -9.13 13.70
N LEU A 88 -7.47 -10.13 12.94
CA LEU A 88 -8.34 -11.06 12.21
C LEU A 88 -9.17 -11.91 13.15
N ILE A 89 -8.58 -12.42 14.23
CA ILE A 89 -9.34 -13.19 15.24
C ILE A 89 -10.50 -12.33 15.74
N VAL A 90 -10.28 -11.08 16.12
CA VAL A 90 -11.37 -10.23 16.61
C VAL A 90 -12.35 -9.82 15.49
N ALA A 91 -11.81 -9.37 14.36
CA ALA A 91 -12.59 -8.80 13.26
C ALA A 91 -13.48 -9.85 12.58
N VAL A 92 -13.01 -11.08 12.38
CA VAL A 92 -13.81 -12.15 11.74
C VAL A 92 -15.01 -12.53 12.61
N HIS A 93 -14.82 -12.67 13.93
CA HIS A 93 -15.92 -12.99 14.84
C HIS A 93 -16.93 -11.85 14.91
N CYS A 94 -16.45 -10.60 14.99
CA CYS A 94 -17.30 -9.42 14.96
C CYS A 94 -18.09 -9.34 13.64
N ALA A 95 -17.42 -9.45 12.49
CA ALA A 95 -18.05 -9.41 11.17
C ALA A 95 -19.09 -10.51 10.99
N TYR A 96 -18.80 -11.74 11.43
CA TYR A 96 -19.74 -12.85 11.39
C TYR A 96 -20.99 -12.57 12.24
N ALA A 97 -20.81 -12.08 13.47
CA ALA A 97 -21.93 -11.77 14.34
C ALA A 97 -22.81 -10.66 13.76
N MET A 98 -22.18 -9.62 13.20
CA MET A 98 -22.87 -8.51 12.55
C MET A 98 -23.61 -8.93 11.27
N ALA A 99 -23.05 -9.86 10.49
CA ALA A 99 -23.64 -10.31 9.23
C ALA A 99 -24.78 -11.32 9.45
N ARG A 100 -24.65 -12.25 10.41
CA ARG A 100 -25.58 -13.39 10.54
C ARG A 100 -26.61 -13.23 11.65
N PHE A 101 -26.29 -12.56 12.75
CA PHE A 101 -27.22 -12.43 13.89
C PHE A 101 -28.01 -11.12 13.85
N ARG A 102 -29.21 -11.18 14.43
CA ARG A 102 -30.05 -10.02 14.73
C ARG A 102 -30.09 -9.87 16.24
N PHE A 103 -29.51 -8.80 16.77
CA PHE A 103 -29.44 -8.53 18.20
C PHE A 103 -29.67 -7.05 18.50
N ALA A 104 -30.17 -6.75 19.70
CA ALA A 104 -30.37 -5.38 20.15
C ALA A 104 -29.03 -4.66 20.32
N GLY A 105 -28.86 -3.47 19.74
CA GLY A 105 -27.61 -2.70 19.79
C GLY A 105 -26.70 -2.82 18.56
N LYS A 106 -27.06 -3.64 17.56
CA LYS A 106 -26.29 -3.79 16.29
C LYS A 106 -25.95 -2.45 15.62
N ASN A 107 -26.90 -1.52 15.56
CA ASN A 107 -26.66 -0.21 14.93
C ASN A 107 -25.65 0.64 15.71
N LEU A 108 -25.62 0.54 17.04
CA LEU A 108 -24.63 1.25 17.85
C LEU A 108 -23.22 0.71 17.59
N VAL A 109 -23.06 -0.61 17.46
CA VAL A 109 -21.79 -1.24 17.10
C VAL A 109 -21.33 -0.80 15.71
N LEU A 110 -22.22 -0.74 14.72
CA LEU A 110 -21.89 -0.22 13.39
C LEU A 110 -21.42 1.23 13.44
N VAL A 111 -22.16 2.09 14.15
CA VAL A 111 -21.80 3.51 14.28
C VAL A 111 -20.46 3.67 14.99
N ALA A 112 -20.19 2.89 16.04
CA ALA A 112 -18.91 2.91 16.73
C ALA A 112 -17.74 2.49 15.82
N LEU A 113 -17.91 1.44 15.00
CA LEU A 113 -16.90 0.99 14.04
C LEU A 113 -16.59 2.05 12.97
N LEU A 114 -17.63 2.75 12.49
CA LEU A 114 -17.46 3.83 11.52
C LEU A 114 -16.79 5.04 12.19
N ALA A 115 -17.24 5.42 13.38
CA ALA A 115 -16.68 6.54 14.12
C ALA A 115 -15.18 6.35 14.41
N THR A 116 -14.75 5.15 14.83
CA THR A 116 -13.33 4.85 15.06
C THR A 116 -12.52 4.86 13.77
N SER A 117 -13.09 4.42 12.64
CA SER A 117 -12.43 4.45 11.33
C SER A 117 -12.23 5.87 10.77
N MET A 118 -12.96 6.85 11.30
CA MET A 118 -12.85 8.26 10.90
C MET A 118 -11.87 9.06 11.77
N ILE A 119 -11.35 8.49 12.86
CA ILE A 119 -10.37 9.16 13.71
C ILE A 119 -9.06 9.30 12.93
N PRO A 120 -8.52 10.52 12.77
CA PRO A 120 -7.27 10.71 12.07
C PRO A 120 -6.12 10.14 12.90
N GLY A 121 -5.25 9.32 12.29
CA GLY A 121 -4.17 8.63 13.00
C GLY A 121 -3.23 9.57 13.77
N ILE A 122 -3.04 10.81 13.29
CA ILE A 122 -2.22 11.81 13.98
C ILE A 122 -2.79 12.25 15.33
N ALA A 123 -4.12 12.20 15.52
CA ALA A 123 -4.74 12.54 16.80
C ALA A 123 -4.48 11.50 17.89
N ILE A 124 -4.10 10.27 17.50
CA ILE A 124 -3.79 9.16 18.40
C ILE A 124 -2.32 9.20 18.84
N LEU A 125 -1.45 9.86 18.07
CA LEU A 125 0.00 9.89 18.35
C LEU A 125 0.36 10.57 19.68
N VAL A 126 -0.27 11.71 19.99
CA VAL A 126 0.02 12.48 21.21
C VAL A 126 -0.24 11.65 22.48
N PRO A 127 -1.45 11.09 22.72
CA PRO A 127 -1.69 10.32 23.93
C PRO A 127 -0.89 9.01 24.00
N LEU A 128 -0.43 8.47 22.87
CA LEU A 128 0.41 7.28 22.84
C LEU A 128 1.87 7.56 23.25
N TYR A 129 2.35 8.80 23.04
CA TYR A 129 3.72 9.19 23.38
C TYR A 129 3.87 9.63 24.85
N ASP A 130 2.81 10.16 25.44
CA ASP A 130 2.77 10.57 26.86
C ASP A 130 2.55 9.38 27.83
N LEU A 131 2.30 8.17 27.30
CA LEU A 131 2.20 6.89 28.01
C LEU A 131 3.58 6.22 28.17
#